data_AF-A0A2S2E234-F1
#
_entry.id   AF-A0A2S2E234-F1
#
_cell.length_a   1.000
_cell.length_b   1.000
_cell.length_c   1.000
_cell.angle_alpha   90.00
_cell.angle_beta   90.00
_cell.angle_gamma   90.00
#
_symmetry.space_group_name_H-M   'P 1'
#
loop_
_entity.id
_entity.type
_entity.pdbx_description
1 polymer ?
#
loop_
_entity_poly.entity_id
_entity_poly.type
_entity_poly.pdbx_seq_one_letter_code
_entity_poly.pdbx_strand_id
1 'polypeptide(L)'
;MPLYHQPDHRRRRRQYEPRRRSIKDENIDRQILVLHQAMLDKLQRHPELLPAIFEVLEQRREMGKLRHGAYLTWYCALEQLTRNPKRCFEALLDDTPRMRKLRRKTPLVGILTEEERQQALTSNACGEGSVGPLIGH
;
A
#
# COMPACT_ATOMS: atom_id res chain seq x y z
N MET A 1 -33.39 -54.51 -1.55
CA MET A 1 -32.06 -54.31 -2.16
C MET A 1 -32.10 -53.04 -3.02
N PRO A 2 -31.72 -51.87 -2.48
CA PRO A 2 -31.76 -50.61 -3.21
C PRO A 2 -30.38 -50.33 -3.84
N LEU A 3 -30.35 -50.01 -5.14
CA LEU A 3 -29.17 -49.47 -5.82
C LEU A 3 -29.27 -47.95 -5.83
N TYR A 4 -28.58 -47.29 -4.90
CA TYR A 4 -28.39 -45.84 -4.92
C TYR A 4 -27.28 -45.49 -5.93
N HIS A 5 -27.64 -44.74 -6.97
CA HIS A 5 -26.70 -44.10 -7.88
C HIS A 5 -26.19 -42.80 -7.23
N GLN A 6 -24.93 -42.74 -6.82
CA GLN A 6 -24.29 -41.50 -6.37
C GLN A 6 -23.75 -40.74 -7.60
N PRO A 7 -24.02 -39.43 -7.75
CA PRO A 7 -23.35 -38.63 -8.76
C PRO A 7 -21.92 -38.29 -8.31
N ASP A 8 -20.96 -38.55 -9.19
CA ASP A 8 -19.54 -38.23 -9.04
C ASP A 8 -19.35 -36.70 -9.05
N HIS A 9 -19.21 -36.11 -7.86
CA HIS A 9 -18.81 -34.71 -7.70
C HIS A 9 -17.28 -34.57 -7.85
N ARG A 10 -16.73 -34.80 -9.05
CA ARG A 10 -15.38 -34.32 -9.42
C ARG A 10 -15.38 -32.80 -9.55
N ARG A 11 -15.41 -32.11 -8.40
CA ARG A 11 -15.02 -30.71 -8.28
C ARG A 11 -13.54 -30.62 -8.67
N ARG A 12 -13.29 -30.28 -9.93
CA ARG A 12 -11.98 -29.90 -10.45
C ARG A 12 -11.41 -28.82 -9.52
N ARG A 13 -10.50 -29.22 -8.62
CA ARG A 13 -9.55 -28.33 -7.96
C ARG A 13 -8.77 -27.64 -9.07
N ARG A 14 -9.25 -26.50 -9.55
CA ARG A 14 -8.41 -25.52 -10.25
C ARG A 14 -7.33 -25.15 -9.24
N GLN A 15 -6.16 -25.79 -9.37
CA GLN A 15 -4.97 -25.41 -8.64
C GLN A 15 -4.75 -23.94 -8.94
N TYR A 16 -4.87 -23.11 -7.91
CA TYR A 16 -4.64 -21.68 -8.01
C TYR A 16 -3.13 -21.49 -8.12
N GLU A 17 -2.58 -21.71 -9.31
CA GLU A 17 -1.20 -21.32 -9.58
C GLU A 17 -1.14 -19.80 -9.42
N PRO A 18 -0.31 -19.28 -8.51
CA PRO A 18 -0.13 -17.84 -8.39
C PRO A 18 0.44 -17.35 -9.72
N ARG A 19 -0.38 -16.63 -10.49
CA ARG A 19 0.04 -16.01 -11.75
C ARG A 19 1.34 -15.27 -11.49
N ARG A 20 2.42 -15.66 -12.19
CA ARG A 20 3.69 -14.94 -12.18
C ARG A 20 3.38 -13.48 -12.54
N ARG A 21 3.82 -12.54 -11.70
CA ARG A 21 3.57 -11.12 -11.92
C ARG A 21 4.28 -10.69 -13.19
N SER A 22 3.63 -9.84 -13.97
CA SER A 22 4.29 -9.24 -15.12
C SER A 22 5.35 -8.25 -14.63
N ILE A 23 6.50 -8.19 -15.30
CA ILE A 23 7.56 -7.22 -15.01
C ILE A 23 7.01 -5.78 -14.96
N LYS A 24 5.97 -5.50 -15.78
CA LYS A 24 5.26 -4.21 -15.77
C LYS A 24 4.57 -3.91 -14.43
N ASP A 25 3.90 -4.89 -13.84
CA ASP A 25 3.21 -4.73 -12.54
C ASP A 25 4.20 -4.45 -11.41
N GLU A 26 5.36 -5.10 -11.45
CA GLU A 26 6.42 -4.89 -10.47
C GLU A 26 7.01 -3.48 -10.57
N ASN A 27 7.22 -2.97 -11.79
CA ASN A 27 7.71 -1.61 -11.99
C ASN A 27 6.71 -0.57 -11.50
N ILE A 28 5.41 -0.78 -11.74
CA ILE A 28 4.35 0.09 -11.20
C ILE A 28 4.36 0.05 -9.67
N ASP A 29 4.46 -1.13 -9.06
CA ASP A 29 4.50 -1.26 -7.60
C ASP A 29 5.72 -0.55 -6.99
N ARG A 30 6.89 -0.65 -7.64
CA ARG A 30 8.11 0.08 -7.24
C ARG A 30 7.90 1.59 -7.30
N GLN A 31 7.35 2.11 -8.40
CA GLN A 31 7.06 3.53 -8.52
C GLN A 31 6.07 4.01 -7.44
N ILE A 32 5.00 3.26 -7.22
CA ILE A 32 4.03 3.56 -6.16
C ILE A 32 4.69 3.59 -4.79
N LEU A 33 5.62 2.66 -4.50
CA LEU A 33 6.35 2.63 -3.24
C LEU A 33 7.20 3.88 -3.03
N VAL A 34 7.98 4.28 -4.05
CA VAL A 34 8.81 5.49 -4.03
C VAL A 34 7.96 6.74 -3.78
N LEU A 35 6.83 6.86 -4.46
CA LEU A 35 5.92 7.98 -4.27
C LEU A 35 5.32 8.00 -2.87
N HIS A 36 4.98 6.83 -2.31
CA HIS A 36 4.49 6.75 -0.94
C HIS A 36 5.54 7.18 0.08
N GLN A 37 6.80 6.77 -0.12
CA GLN A 37 7.88 7.22 0.75
C GLN A 37 8.01 8.74 0.75
N ALA A 38 8.04 9.36 -0.44
CA ALA A 38 8.09 10.82 -0.57
C ALA A 38 6.87 11.52 0.07
N MET A 39 5.66 10.95 -0.07
CA MET A 39 4.46 11.45 0.61
C MET A 39 4.62 11.40 2.14
N LEU A 40 5.07 10.27 2.69
CA LEU A 40 5.25 10.12 4.13
C LEU A 40 6.34 11.06 4.67
N ASP A 41 7.44 11.23 3.95
CA ASP A 41 8.49 12.21 4.27
C ASP A 41 7.96 13.64 4.31
N LYS A 42 7.06 13.98 3.38
CA LYS A 42 6.40 15.30 3.39
C LYS A 42 5.46 15.44 4.58
N LEU A 43 4.66 14.43 4.89
CA LEU A 43 3.74 14.45 6.04
C LEU A 43 4.45 14.46 7.38
N GLN A 44 5.62 13.83 7.48
CA GLN A 44 6.44 13.89 8.68
C GLN A 44 6.99 15.30 8.92
N ARG A 45 7.38 16.01 7.86
CA ARG A 45 7.85 17.41 7.92
C ARG A 45 6.70 18.41 8.10
N HIS A 46 5.52 18.07 7.60
CA HIS A 46 4.31 18.90 7.61
C HIS A 46 3.13 18.17 8.26
N PRO A 47 3.20 17.90 9.58
CA PRO A 47 2.13 17.19 10.30
C PRO A 47 0.79 17.94 10.27
N GLU A 48 0.79 19.25 9.99
CA GLU A 48 -0.40 20.08 9.80
C GLU A 48 -1.29 19.63 8.63
N LEU A 49 -0.76 18.83 7.70
CA LEU A 49 -1.53 18.27 6.58
C LEU A 49 -2.36 17.04 6.98
N LEU A 50 -2.06 16.41 8.12
CA LEU A 50 -2.73 15.19 8.57
C LEU A 50 -4.25 15.33 8.78
N PRO A 51 -4.77 16.40 9.40
CA PRO A 51 -6.22 16.56 9.58
C PRO A 51 -7.00 16.48 8.26
N ALA A 52 -6.53 17.18 7.22
CA ALA A 52 -7.16 17.14 5.90
C ALA A 52 -7.14 15.73 5.28
N ILE A 53 -6.10 14.94 5.53
CA ILE A 53 -6.01 13.56 5.05
C ILE A 53 -6.98 12.65 5.78
N PHE A 54 -7.14 12.84 7.10
CA PHE A 54 -8.14 12.11 7.87
C PHE A 54 -9.56 12.45 7.38
N GLU A 55 -9.85 13.71 7.04
CA GLU A 55 -11.13 14.07 6.41
C GLU A 55 -11.35 13.35 5.07
N VAL A 56 -10.33 13.27 4.22
CA VAL A 56 -10.42 12.53 2.95
C VAL A 56 -10.64 11.02 3.18
N LEU A 57 -10.04 10.44 4.22
CA LEU A 57 -10.25 9.05 4.62
C LEU A 57 -11.71 8.80 5.04
N GLU A 58 -12.23 9.66 5.90
CA GLU A 58 -13.63 9.66 6.36
C GLU A 58 -14.60 9.77 5.19
N GLN A 59 -14.44 10.78 4.34
CA GLN A 59 -15.30 10.98 3.17
C GLN A 59 -15.28 9.77 2.24
N ARG A 60 -14.09 9.20 1.95
CA ARG A 60 -13.99 8.01 1.10
C ARG A 60 -14.64 6.79 1.75
N ARG A 61 -14.59 6.66 3.08
CA ARG A 61 -15.29 5.60 3.82
C ARG A 61 -16.80 5.76 3.71
N GLU A 62 -17.31 6.97 3.96
CA GLU A 62 -18.74 7.29 3.90
C GLU A 62 -19.32 7.11 2.50
N MET A 63 -18.58 7.49 1.47
CA MET A 63 -18.95 7.24 0.07
C MET A 63 -18.83 5.76 -0.35
N GLY A 64 -18.42 4.86 0.54
CA GLY A 64 -18.21 3.44 0.23
C GLY A 64 -17.01 3.16 -0.70
N LYS A 65 -16.19 4.17 -1.00
CA LYS A 65 -14.99 4.05 -1.86
C LYS A 65 -13.80 3.45 -1.12
N LEU A 66 -13.85 3.38 0.21
CA LEU A 66 -12.83 2.79 1.07
C LEU A 66 -13.47 1.75 2.00
N ARG A 67 -13.03 0.49 1.89
CA ARG A 67 -13.52 -0.58 2.77
C ARG A 67 -13.04 -0.33 4.20
N HIS A 68 -13.88 -0.69 5.19
CA HIS A 68 -13.59 -0.46 6.61
C HIS A 68 -12.20 -0.93 7.06
N GLY A 69 -11.78 -2.14 6.67
CA GLY A 69 -10.43 -2.64 7.04
C GLY A 69 -9.27 -1.85 6.43
N ALA A 70 -9.45 -1.32 5.21
CA ALA A 70 -8.45 -0.44 4.59
C ALA A 70 -8.41 0.92 5.27
N TYR A 71 -9.60 1.47 5.60
CA TYR A 71 -9.74 2.68 6.40
C TYR A 71 -8.97 2.58 7.73
N LEU A 72 -9.25 1.55 8.54
CA LEU A 72 -8.55 1.35 9.83
C LEU A 72 -7.04 1.21 9.65
N THR A 73 -6.60 0.48 8.62
CA THR A 73 -5.16 0.31 8.35
C THR A 73 -4.49 1.66 8.07
N TRP A 74 -5.11 2.52 7.26
CA TRP A 74 -4.58 3.86 6.98
C TRP A 74 -4.63 4.75 8.21
N TYR A 75 -5.76 4.80 8.90
CA TYR A 75 -5.96 5.67 10.05
C TYR A 75 -4.95 5.37 11.15
N CYS A 76 -4.85 4.11 11.59
CA CYS A 76 -3.93 3.69 12.65
C CYS A 76 -2.45 3.84 12.26
N ALA A 77 -2.11 3.70 10.97
CA ALA A 77 -0.74 3.91 10.53
C ALA A 77 -0.38 5.41 10.54
N LEU A 78 -1.23 6.26 9.97
CA LEU A 78 -1.00 7.71 9.90
C LEU A 78 -1.05 8.37 11.28
N GLU A 79 -1.89 7.89 12.20
CA GLU A 79 -1.90 8.36 13.59
C GLU A 79 -0.52 8.16 14.26
N GLN A 80 0.17 7.07 13.93
CA GLN A 80 1.52 6.82 14.45
C GLN A 80 2.58 7.75 13.85
N LEU A 81 2.30 8.51 12.79
CA LEU A 81 3.31 9.37 12.16
C LEU A 81 3.88 10.41 13.13
N THR A 82 3.06 10.96 14.02
CA THR A 82 3.48 11.97 15.01
C THR A 82 4.13 11.35 16.24
N ARG A 83 3.69 10.16 16.67
CA ARG A 83 4.16 9.49 17.90
C ARG A 83 5.35 8.57 17.67
N ASN A 84 5.35 7.84 16.57
CA ASN A 84 6.38 6.88 16.18
C ASN A 84 6.45 6.77 14.64
N PRO A 85 7.08 7.75 13.96
CA PRO A 85 7.14 7.79 12.50
C PRO A 85 7.77 6.53 11.91
N LYS A 86 8.78 5.95 12.57
CA LYS A 86 9.42 4.72 12.10
C LYS A 86 8.41 3.57 11.91
N ARG A 87 7.53 3.34 12.89
CA ARG A 87 6.48 2.33 12.79
C ARG A 87 5.46 2.62 11.68
N CYS A 88 5.13 3.90 11.47
CA CYS A 88 4.26 4.30 10.36
C CYS A 88 4.89 3.95 9.01
N PHE A 89 6.16 4.30 8.80
CA PHE A 89 6.90 3.99 7.58
C PHE A 89 7.01 2.49 7.37
N GLU A 90 7.43 1.72 8.38
CA GLU A 90 7.49 0.26 8.32
C GLU A 90 6.13 -0.34 7.92
N ALA A 91 5.04 0.10 8.56
CA ALA A 91 3.71 -0.42 8.29
C ALA A 91 3.22 -0.10 6.87
N LEU A 92 3.42 1.12 6.37
CA LEU A 92 2.86 1.57 5.08
C LEU A 92 3.74 1.24 3.88
N LEU A 93 5.06 1.11 4.08
CA LEU A 93 6.03 0.80 3.03
C LEU A 93 6.33 -0.71 2.91
N ASP A 94 5.80 -1.54 3.81
CA ASP A 94 5.94 -2.99 3.76
C ASP A 94 5.57 -3.59 2.38
N ASP A 95 6.36 -4.53 1.86
CA ASP A 95 6.18 -5.10 0.51
C ASP A 95 5.25 -6.34 0.46
N THR A 96 4.46 -6.57 1.52
CA THR A 96 3.48 -7.65 1.49
C THR A 96 2.41 -7.42 0.41
N PRO A 97 1.85 -8.49 -0.18
CA PRO A 97 0.79 -8.38 -1.20
C PRO A 97 -0.44 -7.58 -0.75
N ARG A 98 -0.75 -7.60 0.56
CA ARG A 98 -1.82 -6.81 1.16
C ARG A 98 -1.50 -5.31 1.08
N MET A 99 -0.29 -4.93 1.48
CA MET A 99 0.14 -3.53 1.52
C MET A 99 0.34 -2.94 0.13
N ARG A 100 0.84 -3.70 -0.84
CA ARG A 100 0.84 -3.27 -2.26
C ARG A 100 -0.56 -2.94 -2.78
N LYS A 101 -1.56 -3.80 -2.50
CA LYS A 101 -2.95 -3.52 -2.88
C LYS A 101 -3.51 -2.29 -2.18
N LEU A 102 -3.11 -2.05 -0.92
CA LEU A 102 -3.50 -0.85 -0.17
C LEU A 102 -2.92 0.42 -0.81
N ARG A 103 -1.60 0.44 -1.09
CA ARG A 103 -0.89 1.56 -1.74
C ARG A 103 -1.43 1.90 -3.13
N ARG A 104 -1.79 0.89 -3.94
CA ARG A 104 -2.43 1.11 -5.25
C ARG A 104 -3.75 1.90 -5.17
N LYS A 105 -4.40 1.93 -4.00
CA LYS A 105 -5.65 2.67 -3.73
C LYS A 105 -5.44 3.76 -2.69
N THR A 106 -4.34 4.49 -2.81
CA THR A 106 -3.94 5.46 -1.80
C THR A 106 -4.94 6.61 -1.63
N PRO A 107 -5.25 6.99 -0.37
CA PRO A 107 -5.99 8.19 -0.04
C PRO A 107 -5.14 9.47 -0.10
N LEU A 108 -3.82 9.34 -0.17
CA LEU A 108 -2.84 10.44 -0.11
C LEU A 108 -2.71 11.20 -1.45
N VAL A 109 -3.80 11.39 -2.17
CA VAL A 109 -3.82 12.13 -3.44
C VAL A 109 -3.64 13.61 -3.18
N GLY A 110 -2.85 14.29 -4.01
CA GLY A 110 -2.62 15.74 -3.89
C GLY A 110 -1.59 16.17 -2.85
N ILE A 111 -0.95 15.24 -2.14
CA ILE A 111 0.12 15.56 -1.18
C ILE A 111 1.39 16.02 -1.88
N LEU A 112 1.75 15.38 -3.00
CA LEU A 112 2.90 15.78 -3.82
C LEU A 112 2.45 16.66 -4.98
N THR A 113 3.20 17.73 -5.25
CA THR A 113 3.11 18.49 -6.50
C THR A 113 3.62 17.65 -7.69
N GLU A 114 3.38 18.12 -8.92
CA GLU A 114 3.98 17.51 -10.11
C GLU A 114 5.50 17.43 -10.02
N GLU A 115 6.13 18.53 -9.58
CA GLU A 115 7.59 18.64 -9.44
C GLU A 115 8.13 17.66 -8.40
N GLU A 116 7.51 17.58 -7.22
CA GLU A 116 7.92 16.65 -6.16
C GLU A 116 7.76 15.19 -6.60
N ARG A 117 6.69 14.88 -7.36
CA ARG A 117 6.48 13.54 -7.90
C ARG A 117 7.58 13.17 -8.89
N GLN A 118 7.91 14.07 -9.81
CA GLN A 118 8.96 13.85 -10.79
C GLN A 118 10.32 13.72 -10.11
N GLN A 119 10.61 14.57 -9.11
CA GLN A 119 11.83 14.49 -8.32
C GLN A 119 11.96 13.13 -7.63
N ALA A 120 10.92 12.66 -6.94
CA ALA A 120 10.95 11.36 -6.26
C ALA A 120 11.24 10.20 -7.22
N LEU A 121 10.60 10.19 -8.40
CA LEU A 121 10.83 9.17 -9.41
C LEU A 121 12.24 9.25 -10.01
N THR A 122 12.75 10.46 -10.25
CA THR A 122 14.10 10.69 -10.81
C THR A 122 15.19 10.32 -9.80
N SER A 123 15.06 10.70 -8.51
CA SER A 123 16.03 10.34 -7.47
C SER A 123 16.16 8.83 -7.31
N ASN A 124 15.03 8.11 -7.35
CA ASN A 124 15.05 6.65 -7.33
C ASN A 124 15.66 6.05 -8.62
N ALA A 125 15.47 6.69 -9.78
CA ALA A 125 16.04 6.22 -11.05
C ALA A 125 17.55 6.51 -11.18
N CYS A 126 18.04 7.62 -10.60
CA CYS A 126 19.45 8.02 -10.62
C CYS A 126 20.30 7.26 -9.58
N GLY A 127 19.67 6.66 -8.58
CA GLY A 127 20.33 5.84 -7.58
C GLY A 127 20.51 6.53 -6.25
N GLU A 128 19.47 6.48 -5.43
CA GLU A 128 19.60 6.41 -3.98
C GLU A 128 18.74 5.24 -3.50
N GLY A 129 19.20 4.03 -3.81
CA GLY A 129 18.82 2.87 -3.04
C GLY A 129 19.38 3.06 -1.64
N SER A 130 18.62 3.72 -0.76
CA SER A 130 18.86 3.67 0.68
C SER A 130 18.50 2.26 1.12
N VAL A 131 19.41 1.32 0.86
CA VAL A 131 19.47 0.03 1.53
C VAL A 131 19.70 0.41 2.99
N GLY A 132 18.62 0.43 3.78
CA GLY A 132 18.73 0.61 5.22
C GLY A 132 19.76 -0.39 5.74
N PRO A 133 20.73 0.05 6.58
CA PRO A 133 21.84 -0.80 6.97
C PRO A 133 21.28 -2.02 7.69
N LEU A 134 21.75 -3.19 7.26
CA LEU A 134 21.65 -4.45 7.98
C LEU A 134 22.20 -4.21 9.39
N ILE A 135 21.32 -4.05 10.38
CA ILE A 135 21.72 -4.11 11.78
C ILE A 135 21.91 -5.59 12.11
N GLY A 136 23.15 -6.05 11.93
CA GLY A 136 23.69 -7.11 12.76
C GLY A 136 24.06 -6.51 14.12
N HIS A 137 23.56 -7.12 15.19
CA HIS A 137 24.27 -7.46 16.43
C HIS A 137 23.37 -8.36 17.27
#